data_AF-A0A8R1WPE3-F1
#
_entry.id   AF-A0A8R1WPE3-F1
#
_cell.length_a   1.000
_cell.length_b   1.000
_cell.length_c   1.000
_cell.angle_alpha   90.00
_cell.angle_beta   90.00
_cell.angle_gamma   90.00
#
_symmetry.space_group_name_H-M   'P 1'
#
loop_
_entity.id
_entity.type
_entity.pdbx_description
1 polymer ?
#
loop_
_entity_poly.entity_id
_entity_poly.type
_entity_poly.pdbx_seq_one_letter_code
_entity_poly.pdbx_strand_id
1 'polypeptide(L)'
;MRRQLTNLDTDSLPPCPEDTSSEDDSHLDLYIIGKLWIDALRSALLGAKIVPTVEAAKTEVPTKPPPMRLNELPLYDNPHQIYKDYLEDLEKCPKAKSKMLHEYLQPHVTALRMSAQCNYCDFKCELESMKEEICVSMRKAKTDFKAYMRDPKNLELRHGVVGIGALSGYLFASKRGIPGRLFFTSLGALAGGALCFPKETDEIFRSAMYHFGKAALGVYNLICSHNLSLRDRLPCEADQPAPKELKKLNKCTK
;
A
#
# COMPACT_ATOMS: atom_id res chain seq x y z
N MET A 1 0.22 17.99 -37.23
CA MET A 1 -0.43 18.74 -36.14
C MET A 1 -0.34 17.96 -34.83
N ARG A 2 0.78 18.05 -34.11
CA ARG A 2 0.92 17.58 -32.73
C ARG A 2 1.90 18.53 -32.06
N ARG A 3 1.42 19.26 -31.04
CA ARG A 3 2.11 20.39 -30.43
C ARG A 3 3.41 19.93 -29.77
N GLN A 4 4.49 20.60 -30.14
CA GLN A 4 5.74 20.70 -29.40
C GLN A 4 5.41 21.38 -28.05
N LEU A 5 5.59 20.67 -26.94
CA LEU A 5 5.78 21.30 -25.64
C LEU A 5 7.27 21.19 -25.33
N THR A 6 7.88 22.36 -25.41
CA THR A 6 9.28 22.68 -25.25
C THR A 6 9.78 22.35 -23.85
N ASN A 7 11.01 21.84 -23.83
CA ASN A 7 12.07 22.07 -22.84
C ASN A 7 11.68 23.07 -21.73
N LEU A 8 11.58 22.55 -20.50
CA LEU A 8 11.68 23.36 -19.29
C LEU A 8 13.00 22.96 -18.63
N ASP A 9 13.89 23.94 -18.60
CA ASP A 9 15.27 23.88 -18.16
C ASP A 9 15.47 23.09 -16.86
N THR A 10 16.18 21.96 -16.96
CA THR A 10 16.75 21.21 -15.83
C THR A 10 18.12 21.73 -15.38
N ASP A 11 18.65 22.78 -16.02
CA ASP A 11 20.07 23.18 -15.88
C ASP A 11 20.32 24.32 -14.87
N SER A 12 19.35 24.68 -14.02
CA SER A 12 19.53 25.78 -13.05
C SER A 12 19.32 25.42 -11.57
N LEU A 13 19.30 24.13 -11.24
CA LEU A 13 19.39 23.68 -9.84
C LEU A 13 20.87 23.50 -9.47
N PRO A 14 21.36 24.12 -8.38
CA PRO A 14 22.71 23.88 -7.93
C PRO A 14 22.88 22.37 -7.63
N PRO A 15 24.04 21.79 -7.96
CA PRO A 15 24.31 20.39 -7.66
C PRO A 15 24.12 20.17 -6.16
N CYS A 16 23.42 19.08 -5.82
CA CYS A 16 23.31 18.65 -4.44
C CYS A 16 24.73 18.46 -3.90
N PRO A 17 25.03 18.90 -2.67
CA PRO A 17 26.32 18.56 -2.07
C PRO A 17 26.47 17.04 -2.08
N GLU A 18 27.54 16.55 -2.73
CA GLU A 18 27.95 15.15 -2.63
C GLU A 18 28.32 14.88 -1.17
N ASP A 19 27.47 14.13 -0.47
CA ASP A 19 27.82 13.56 0.81
C ASP A 19 28.86 12.47 0.58
N THR A 20 30.14 12.84 0.70
CA THR A 20 31.21 11.89 0.96
C THR A 20 31.07 11.40 2.40
N SER A 21 30.16 10.46 2.64
CA SER A 21 30.14 9.64 3.85
C SER A 21 29.65 8.25 3.49
N SER A 22 30.57 7.48 2.93
CA SER A 22 30.49 6.02 2.97
C SER A 22 30.77 5.59 4.41
N GLU A 23 30.01 4.58 4.87
CA GLU A 23 30.04 3.97 6.20
C GLU A 23 29.32 4.76 7.30
N ASP A 24 27.99 4.53 7.48
CA ASP A 24 27.28 4.48 8.78
C ASP A 24 25.73 4.36 8.70
N ASP A 25 25.17 3.77 7.64
CA ASP A 25 23.69 3.58 7.51
C ASP A 25 23.06 2.68 8.59
N SER A 26 23.84 1.89 9.32
CA SER A 26 23.32 0.98 10.36
C SER A 26 23.05 1.65 11.71
N HIS A 27 23.66 2.82 11.98
CA HIS A 27 23.49 3.55 13.24
C HIS A 27 22.31 4.53 13.21
N LEU A 28 21.95 5.04 12.02
CA LEU A 28 20.80 5.91 11.81
C LEU A 28 19.47 5.19 12.05
N ASP A 29 19.35 3.93 11.60
CA ASP A 29 18.14 3.12 11.78
C ASP A 29 17.84 2.82 13.25
N LEU A 30 18.86 2.48 14.05
CA LEU A 30 18.69 2.28 15.50
C LEU A 30 18.35 3.58 16.22
N TYR A 31 18.90 4.71 15.78
CA TYR A 31 18.59 6.01 16.36
C TYR A 31 17.13 6.43 16.09
N ILE A 32 16.62 6.14 14.88
CA ILE A 32 15.22 6.42 14.50
C ILE A 32 14.25 5.54 15.30
N ILE A 33 14.54 4.25 15.44
CA ILE A 33 13.73 3.32 16.24
C ILE A 33 13.78 3.72 17.73
N GLY A 34 14.94 4.10 18.24
CA GLY A 34 15.10 4.60 19.61
C GLY A 34 14.31 5.88 19.86
N LYS A 35 14.33 6.82 18.92
CA LYS A 35 13.53 8.06 18.95
C LYS A 35 12.03 7.79 18.99
N LEU A 36 11.55 6.88 18.15
CA LEU A 36 10.14 6.45 18.11
C LEU A 36 9.69 5.85 19.44
N TRP A 37 10.52 5.02 20.07
CA TRP A 37 10.23 4.44 21.38
C TRP A 37 10.26 5.47 22.51
N ILE A 38 11.21 6.40 22.50
CA ILE A 38 11.29 7.48 23.48
C ILE A 38 10.09 8.42 23.37
N ASP A 39 9.66 8.78 22.15
CA ASP A 39 8.50 9.65 21.94
C ASP A 39 7.17 8.93 22.24
N ALA A 40 7.07 7.62 21.98
CA ALA A 40 5.94 6.80 22.42
C ALA A 40 5.86 6.70 23.95
N LEU A 41 7.00 6.52 24.64
CA LEU A 41 7.04 6.52 26.11
C LEU A 41 6.75 7.91 26.68
N ARG A 42 7.27 8.98 26.07
CA ARG A 42 7.04 10.36 26.49
C ARG A 42 5.58 10.76 26.36
N SER A 43 4.91 10.34 25.28
CA SER A 43 3.48 10.57 25.07
C SER A 43 2.59 9.74 25.99
N ALA A 44 3.00 8.52 26.34
CA ALA A 44 2.28 7.65 27.28
C ALA A 44 2.44 8.09 28.76
N LEU A 45 3.63 8.56 29.16
CA LEU A 45 3.93 8.94 30.55
C LEU A 45 3.59 10.40 30.89
N LEU A 46 3.70 11.33 29.94
CA LEU A 46 3.59 12.77 30.21
C LEU A 46 2.33 13.42 29.61
N GLY A 47 1.32 12.65 29.20
CA GLY A 47 -0.02 13.09 28.79
C GLY A 47 -0.11 14.56 28.35
N ALA A 48 0.00 14.80 27.04
CA ALA A 48 -0.22 16.06 26.32
C ALA A 48 -0.13 17.40 27.11
N LYS A 49 0.88 18.21 26.72
CA LYS A 49 1.18 19.62 27.06
C LYS A 49 2.09 19.87 28.26
N ILE A 50 3.39 19.89 27.98
CA ILE A 50 4.36 20.69 28.76
C ILE A 50 5.29 21.39 27.76
N VAL A 51 4.74 22.32 26.99
CA VAL A 51 5.54 23.46 26.52
C VAL A 51 5.01 24.63 27.31
N PRO A 52 5.79 25.21 28.25
CA PRO A 52 5.39 26.44 28.89
C PRO A 52 5.40 27.53 27.82
N THR A 53 4.22 27.92 27.36
CA THR A 53 4.06 29.11 26.55
C THR A 53 4.37 30.29 27.47
N VAL A 54 5.56 30.85 27.34
CA VAL A 54 5.93 32.07 28.05
C VAL A 54 5.17 33.20 27.37
N GLU A 55 4.10 33.68 28.01
CA GLU A 55 3.49 34.95 27.61
C GLU A 55 4.48 36.05 27.98
N ALA A 56 5.18 36.56 26.96
CA ALA A 56 5.99 37.75 27.11
C ALA A 56 5.10 38.87 27.67
N ALA A 57 5.59 39.57 28.69
CA ALA A 57 4.87 40.64 29.37
C ALA A 57 4.27 41.60 28.35
N LYS A 58 2.96 41.83 28.46
CA LYS A 58 2.22 42.73 27.58
C LYS A 58 2.62 44.16 27.95
N THR A 59 3.57 44.73 27.21
CA THR A 59 3.85 46.17 27.26
C THR A 59 2.55 46.91 26.93
N GLU A 60 2.18 47.90 27.73
CA GLU A 60 0.96 48.68 27.51
C GLU A 60 1.07 49.45 26.20
N VAL A 61 0.49 48.88 25.14
CA VAL A 61 0.40 49.51 23.82
C VAL A 61 -0.69 50.58 23.90
N PRO A 62 -0.45 51.82 23.43
CA PRO A 62 -1.50 52.85 23.40
C PRO A 62 -2.69 52.35 22.57
N THR A 63 -3.85 52.25 23.21
CA THR A 63 -5.08 51.80 22.55
C THR A 63 -5.56 52.82 21.54
N LYS A 64 -5.96 52.38 20.34
CA LYS A 64 -6.44 53.26 19.26
C LYS A 64 -7.61 54.12 19.78
N PRO A 65 -7.47 55.46 19.81
CA PRO A 65 -8.52 56.33 20.32
C PRO A 65 -9.78 56.28 19.43
N PRO A 66 -10.98 56.37 20.03
CA PRO A 66 -12.24 56.41 19.29
C PRO A 66 -12.36 57.70 18.47
N PRO A 67 -13.14 57.71 17.37
CA PRO A 67 -13.31 58.91 16.55
C PRO A 67 -14.08 60.00 17.31
N MET A 68 -13.48 61.18 17.45
CA MET A 68 -14.02 62.31 18.21
C MET A 68 -14.50 63.47 17.34
N ARG A 69 -15.40 64.32 17.86
CA ARG A 69 -15.88 65.54 17.18
C ARG A 69 -14.94 66.73 17.42
N LEU A 70 -14.97 67.73 16.54
CA LEU A 70 -14.08 68.91 16.60
C LEU A 70 -14.14 69.66 17.94
N ASN A 71 -15.33 69.72 18.56
CA ASN A 71 -15.57 70.44 19.82
C ASN A 71 -15.12 69.67 21.06
N GLU A 72 -14.73 68.40 20.91
CA GLU A 72 -14.31 67.52 22.01
C GLU A 72 -12.78 67.40 22.08
N LEU A 73 -12.05 68.15 21.23
CA LEU A 73 -10.60 68.10 21.19
C LEU A 73 -10.00 68.63 22.50
N PRO A 74 -9.22 67.81 23.23
CA PRO A 74 -8.46 68.29 24.38
C PRO A 74 -7.49 69.39 23.93
N LEU A 75 -7.46 70.48 24.69
CA LEU A 75 -6.69 71.67 24.33
C LEU A 75 -5.17 71.46 24.40
N TYR A 76 -4.71 70.44 25.15
CA TYR A 76 -3.29 70.20 25.41
C TYR A 76 -2.81 68.76 25.13
N ASP A 77 -3.62 67.71 25.32
CA ASP A 77 -3.20 66.31 25.12
C ASP A 77 -3.98 65.61 24.02
N ASN A 78 -3.44 65.50 22.80
CA ASN A 78 -4.13 64.86 21.68
C ASN A 78 -3.83 63.34 21.60
N PRO A 79 -4.74 62.45 22.01
CA PRO A 79 -4.49 61.01 22.01
C PRO A 79 -4.31 60.45 20.58
N HIS A 80 -4.88 61.10 19.56
CA HIS A 80 -4.66 60.71 18.16
C HIS A 80 -3.24 61.03 17.68
N GLN A 81 -2.61 62.09 18.19
CA GLN A 81 -1.21 62.40 17.88
C GLN A 81 -0.29 61.38 18.54
N ILE A 82 -0.49 61.08 19.84
CA ILE A 82 0.31 60.08 20.55
C ILE A 82 0.23 58.70 19.87
N TYR A 83 -0.96 58.29 19.43
CA TYR A 83 -1.12 57.04 18.69
C TYR A 83 -0.50 57.08 17.28
N LYS A 84 -0.53 58.23 16.59
CA LYS A 84 0.09 58.40 15.28
C LYS A 84 1.62 58.37 15.38
N ASP A 85 2.18 59.06 16.37
CA ASP A 85 3.62 59.08 16.65
C ASP A 85 4.11 57.66 16.98
N TYR A 86 3.33 56.89 17.75
CA TYR A 86 3.60 55.47 18.01
C TYR A 86 3.61 54.61 16.74
N LEU A 87 2.67 54.82 15.81
CA LEU A 87 2.66 54.10 14.52
C LEU A 87 3.84 54.50 13.63
N GLU A 88 4.16 55.78 13.57
CA GLU A 88 5.31 56.29 12.81
C GLU A 88 6.63 55.73 13.36
N ASP A 89 6.77 55.61 14.67
CA ASP A 89 7.95 55.03 15.31
C ASP A 89 8.09 53.51 15.06
N LEU A 90 6.96 52.79 14.94
CA LEU A 90 6.95 51.40 14.49
C LEU A 90 7.37 51.25 13.00
N GLU A 91 7.03 52.22 12.16
CA GLU A 91 7.32 52.19 10.72
C GLU A 91 8.74 52.65 10.36
N LYS A 92 9.32 53.58 11.15
CA LYS A 92 10.71 54.07 10.98
C LYS A 92 11.77 52.97 11.06
N CYS A 93 11.45 51.82 11.66
CA CYS A 93 12.31 50.64 11.68
C CYS A 93 11.83 49.57 10.69
N PRO A 94 12.25 49.57 9.40
CA PRO A 94 11.92 48.48 8.48
C PRO A 94 12.48 47.13 8.95
N LYS A 95 13.57 47.16 9.74
CA LYS A 95 14.17 45.98 10.40
C LYS A 95 13.35 45.43 11.57
N ALA A 96 12.33 46.13 12.05
CA ALA A 96 11.43 45.63 13.08
C ALA A 96 10.39 44.64 12.52
N LYS A 97 10.08 44.75 11.21
CA LYS A 97 9.18 43.81 10.51
C LYS A 97 9.89 42.54 10.06
N SER A 98 11.17 42.64 9.67
CA SER A 98 12.00 41.46 9.44
C SER A 98 12.45 40.89 10.78
N LYS A 99 11.76 39.86 11.26
CA LYS A 99 12.23 39.09 12.40
C LYS A 99 13.66 38.65 12.07
N MET A 100 14.68 39.17 12.76
CA MET A 100 16.10 38.80 12.55
C MET A 100 16.30 37.28 12.54
N LEU A 101 15.49 36.59 13.34
CA LEU A 101 15.42 35.14 13.40
C LEU A 101 14.99 34.52 12.05
N HIS A 102 14.04 35.13 11.34
CA HIS A 102 13.61 34.66 10.02
C HIS A 102 14.72 34.78 8.98
N GLU A 103 15.49 35.88 8.98
CA GLU A 103 16.58 36.11 8.03
C GLU A 103 17.74 35.11 8.22
N TYR A 104 18.05 34.76 9.48
CA TYR A 104 19.05 33.73 9.80
C TYR A 104 18.55 32.30 9.59
N LEU A 105 17.26 32.04 9.87
CA LEU A 105 16.68 30.69 9.82
C LEU A 105 16.25 30.29 8.41
N GLN A 106 15.89 31.25 7.55
CA GLN A 106 15.45 31.00 6.17
C GLN A 106 16.46 30.18 5.34
N PRO A 107 17.78 30.44 5.33
CA PRO A 107 18.73 29.60 4.58
C PRO A 107 18.76 28.16 5.09
N HIS A 108 18.74 27.96 6.42
CA HIS A 108 18.74 26.61 7.01
C HIS A 108 17.45 25.84 6.72
N VAL A 109 16.28 26.48 6.82
CA VAL A 109 14.99 25.85 6.51
C VAL A 109 14.86 25.54 5.02
N THR A 110 15.43 26.40 4.16
CA THR A 110 15.43 26.17 2.71
C THR A 110 16.34 25.01 2.33
N ALA A 111 17.52 24.92 2.94
CA ALA A 111 18.44 23.79 2.77
C ALA A 111 17.81 22.46 3.22
N LEU A 112 17.18 22.43 4.40
CA LEU A 112 16.48 21.25 4.91
C LEU A 112 15.27 20.85 4.04
N ARG A 113 14.54 21.83 3.50
CA ARG A 113 13.42 21.54 2.58
C ARG A 113 13.94 20.95 1.27
N MET A 114 15.04 21.48 0.75
CA MET A 114 15.64 21.01 -0.50
C MET A 114 16.21 19.60 -0.33
N SER A 115 16.92 19.31 0.76
CA SER A 115 17.40 17.94 1.04
C SER A 115 16.26 16.95 1.24
N ALA A 116 15.18 17.34 1.95
CA ALA A 116 14.00 16.49 2.11
C ALA A 116 13.29 16.20 0.77
N GLN A 117 13.27 17.17 -0.16
CA GLN A 117 12.70 16.98 -1.49
C GLN A 117 13.57 16.08 -2.37
N CYS A 118 14.89 16.23 -2.32
CA CYS A 118 15.81 15.35 -3.04
C CYS A 118 15.69 13.91 -2.53
N ASN A 119 15.79 13.69 -1.21
CA ASN A 119 15.68 12.36 -0.61
C ASN A 119 14.33 11.69 -0.92
N TYR A 120 13.24 12.45 -0.94
CA TYR A 120 11.92 11.92 -1.31
C TYR A 120 11.86 11.51 -2.78
N CYS A 121 12.45 12.29 -3.68
CA CYS A 121 12.53 11.96 -5.11
C CYS A 121 13.43 10.73 -5.34
N ASP A 122 14.60 10.67 -4.70
CA ASP A 122 15.54 9.56 -4.82
C ASP A 122 14.90 8.26 -4.31
N PHE A 123 14.29 8.29 -3.12
CA PHE A 123 13.59 7.14 -2.57
C PHE A 123 12.43 6.69 -3.48
N LYS A 124 11.68 7.64 -4.06
CA LYS A 124 10.58 7.30 -4.98
C LYS A 124 11.11 6.63 -6.26
N CYS A 125 12.17 7.18 -6.85
CA CYS A 125 12.80 6.64 -8.05
C CYS A 125 13.40 5.25 -7.81
N GLU A 126 14.04 5.04 -6.66
CA GLU A 126 14.63 3.76 -6.27
C GLU A 126 13.56 2.70 -5.97
N LEU A 127 12.45 3.10 -5.35
CA LEU A 127 11.33 2.18 -5.10
C LEU A 127 10.65 1.77 -6.40
N GLU A 128 10.57 2.67 -7.38
CA GLU A 128 10.01 2.38 -8.70
C GLU A 128 10.92 1.42 -9.51
N SER A 129 12.24 1.63 -9.53
CA SER A 129 13.18 0.72 -10.18
C SER A 129 13.24 -0.65 -9.48
N MET A 130 13.31 -0.68 -8.14
CA MET A 130 13.26 -1.93 -7.37
C MET A 130 11.98 -2.71 -7.65
N LYS A 131 10.84 -2.03 -7.75
CA LYS A 131 9.57 -2.71 -8.04
C LYS A 131 9.61 -3.43 -9.38
N GLU A 132 10.20 -2.81 -10.40
CA GLU A 132 10.36 -3.44 -11.72
C GLU A 132 11.30 -4.64 -11.64
N GLU A 133 12.45 -4.51 -10.98
CA GLU A 133 13.42 -5.60 -10.81
C GLU A 133 12.85 -6.77 -10.00
N ILE A 134 12.15 -6.50 -8.91
CA ILE A 134 11.45 -7.50 -8.09
C ILE A 134 10.35 -8.18 -8.92
N CYS A 135 9.62 -7.43 -9.74
CA CYS A 135 8.58 -8.00 -10.58
C CYS A 135 9.18 -8.94 -11.64
N VAL A 136 10.30 -8.57 -12.26
CA VAL A 136 11.00 -9.39 -13.23
C VAL A 136 11.58 -10.65 -12.57
N SER A 137 12.26 -10.52 -11.43
CA SER A 137 12.84 -11.66 -10.72
C SER A 137 11.78 -12.63 -10.22
N MET A 138 10.67 -12.14 -9.67
CA MET A 138 9.53 -12.96 -9.25
C MET A 138 8.85 -13.67 -10.41
N ARG A 139 8.73 -13.00 -11.57
CA ARG A 139 8.18 -13.65 -12.77
C ARG A 139 9.07 -14.79 -13.23
N LYS A 140 10.40 -14.58 -13.29
CA LYS A 140 11.38 -15.62 -13.65
C LYS A 140 11.35 -16.79 -12.65
N ALA A 141 11.44 -16.50 -11.35
CA ALA A 141 11.35 -17.53 -10.31
C ALA A 141 10.03 -18.32 -10.40
N LYS A 142 8.91 -17.65 -10.65
CA LYS A 142 7.60 -18.29 -10.84
C LYS A 142 7.57 -19.18 -12.09
N THR A 143 8.14 -18.74 -13.21
CA THR A 143 8.17 -19.56 -14.44
C THR A 143 9.06 -20.78 -14.26
N ASP A 144 10.23 -20.62 -13.65
CA ASP A 144 11.21 -21.68 -13.44
C ASP A 144 10.69 -22.71 -12.44
N PHE A 145 10.13 -22.25 -11.32
CA PHE A 145 9.48 -23.11 -10.34
C PHE A 145 8.29 -23.87 -10.95
N LYS A 146 7.47 -23.19 -11.76
CA LYS A 146 6.33 -23.83 -12.45
C LYS A 146 6.80 -24.88 -13.46
N ALA A 147 7.90 -24.64 -14.17
CA ALA A 147 8.49 -25.62 -15.08
C ALA A 147 9.00 -26.84 -14.29
N TYR A 148 9.80 -26.61 -13.24
CA TYR A 148 10.35 -27.67 -12.40
C TYR A 148 9.29 -28.55 -11.74
N MET A 149 8.23 -27.93 -11.18
CA MET A 149 7.11 -28.66 -10.57
C MET A 149 6.24 -29.38 -11.59
N ARG A 150 6.33 -29.04 -12.88
CA ARG A 150 5.57 -29.68 -13.97
C ARG A 150 6.41 -30.64 -14.82
N ASP A 151 7.67 -30.87 -14.45
CA ASP A 151 8.52 -31.88 -15.07
C ASP A 151 8.14 -33.31 -14.65
N PRO A 152 7.88 -34.24 -15.60
CA PRO A 152 7.33 -35.56 -15.32
C PRO A 152 8.25 -36.46 -14.49
N LYS A 153 9.52 -36.06 -14.31
CA LYS A 153 10.49 -36.77 -13.47
C LYS A 153 10.25 -36.57 -11.97
N ASN A 154 9.55 -35.50 -11.57
CA ASN A 154 9.37 -35.09 -10.18
C ASN A 154 7.99 -35.50 -9.62
N LEU A 155 7.44 -36.64 -10.02
CA LEU A 155 6.08 -37.06 -9.60
C LEU A 155 5.95 -37.19 -8.08
N GLU A 156 6.91 -37.83 -7.42
CA GLU A 156 6.91 -38.02 -5.96
C GLU A 156 6.85 -36.68 -5.22
N LEU A 157 7.66 -35.71 -5.65
CA LEU A 157 7.69 -34.37 -5.05
C LEU A 157 6.34 -33.66 -5.22
N ARG A 158 5.67 -33.81 -6.36
CA ARG A 158 4.35 -33.19 -6.58
C ARG A 158 3.29 -33.76 -5.65
N HIS A 159 3.24 -35.08 -5.47
CA HIS A 159 2.34 -35.69 -4.50
C HIS A 159 2.67 -35.24 -3.07
N GLY A 160 3.96 -35.10 -2.75
CA GLY A 160 4.43 -34.49 -1.49
C GLY A 160 3.88 -33.08 -1.28
N VAL A 161 3.94 -32.21 -2.29
CA VAL A 161 3.42 -30.84 -2.20
C VAL A 161 1.90 -30.81 -2.00
N VAL A 162 1.15 -31.71 -2.65
CA VAL A 162 -0.30 -31.86 -2.39
C VAL A 162 -0.56 -32.27 -0.94
N GLY A 163 0.21 -33.24 -0.43
CA GLY A 163 0.13 -33.69 0.96
C GLY A 163 0.45 -32.58 1.97
N ILE A 164 1.52 -31.82 1.72
CA ILE A 164 1.90 -30.65 2.54
C ILE A 164 0.81 -29.58 2.47
N GLY A 165 0.23 -29.34 1.29
CA GLY A 165 -0.92 -28.46 1.11
C GLY A 165 -2.10 -28.88 1.97
N ALA A 166 -2.46 -30.16 1.95
CA ALA A 166 -3.53 -30.71 2.79
C ALA A 166 -3.23 -30.55 4.28
N LEU A 167 -2.02 -30.91 4.71
CA LEU A 167 -1.57 -30.81 6.10
C LEU A 167 -1.56 -29.36 6.59
N SER A 168 -1.08 -28.42 5.77
CA SER A 168 -1.12 -27.00 6.12
C SER A 168 -2.56 -26.51 6.28
N GLY A 169 -3.46 -26.88 5.38
CA GLY A 169 -4.89 -26.60 5.49
C GLY A 169 -5.52 -27.18 6.76
N TYR A 170 -5.13 -28.40 7.15
CA TYR A 170 -5.56 -29.02 8.40
C TYR A 170 -5.12 -28.21 9.63
N LEU A 171 -3.83 -27.84 9.67
CA LEU A 171 -3.25 -27.08 10.77
C LEU A 171 -3.89 -25.69 10.91
N PHE A 172 -4.13 -24.99 9.79
CA PHE A 172 -4.85 -23.71 9.80
C PHE A 172 -6.28 -23.83 10.32
N ALA A 173 -6.91 -25.00 10.16
CA ALA A 173 -8.25 -25.26 10.68
C ALA A 173 -8.28 -26.00 12.02
N SER A 174 -7.15 -26.13 12.71
CA SER A 174 -7.06 -26.85 13.99
C SER A 174 -8.08 -26.35 15.04
N LYS A 175 -8.36 -25.03 15.07
CA LYS A 175 -9.35 -24.42 15.97
C LYS A 175 -10.82 -24.52 15.51
N ARG A 176 -11.08 -24.97 14.28
CA ARG A 176 -12.45 -25.15 13.75
C ARG A 176 -12.96 -26.57 14.03
N GLY A 177 -14.29 -26.71 14.04
CA GLY A 177 -14.95 -28.02 14.13
C GLY A 177 -14.67 -28.92 12.92
N ILE A 178 -15.14 -30.17 12.99
CA ILE A 178 -14.94 -31.21 11.97
C ILE A 178 -15.23 -30.73 10.52
N PRO A 179 -16.38 -30.09 10.21
CA PRO A 179 -16.65 -29.65 8.83
C PRO A 179 -15.70 -28.56 8.35
N GLY A 180 -15.28 -27.65 9.25
CA GLY A 180 -14.30 -26.62 8.94
C GLY A 180 -12.94 -27.23 8.64
N ARG A 181 -12.51 -28.24 9.42
CA ARG A 181 -11.25 -28.95 9.15
C ARG A 181 -11.24 -29.58 7.77
N LEU A 182 -12.29 -30.33 7.43
CA LEU A 182 -12.43 -30.97 6.12
C LEU A 182 -12.37 -29.97 4.96
N PHE A 183 -13.07 -28.84 5.08
CA PHE A 183 -13.07 -27.79 4.07
C PHE A 183 -11.66 -27.23 3.85
N PHE A 184 -10.95 -26.82 4.90
CA PHE A 184 -9.63 -26.22 4.76
C PHE A 184 -8.56 -27.24 4.34
N THR A 185 -8.63 -28.50 4.76
CA THR A 185 -7.78 -29.57 4.20
C THR A 185 -7.99 -29.73 2.71
N SER A 186 -9.25 -29.77 2.26
CA SER A 186 -9.57 -29.92 0.85
C SER A 186 -9.08 -28.72 0.04
N LEU A 187 -9.20 -27.50 0.59
CA LEU A 187 -8.71 -26.27 -0.02
C LEU A 187 -7.18 -26.29 -0.15
N GLY A 188 -6.46 -26.71 0.89
CA GLY A 188 -5.01 -26.84 0.86
C GLY A 188 -4.51 -27.91 -0.12
N ALA A 189 -5.18 -29.06 -0.15
CA ALA A 189 -4.90 -30.12 -1.12
C ALA A 189 -5.16 -29.65 -2.56
N LEU A 190 -6.28 -28.95 -2.79
CA LEU A 190 -6.63 -28.38 -4.09
C LEU A 190 -5.61 -27.33 -4.52
N ALA A 191 -5.18 -26.45 -3.62
CA ALA A 191 -4.16 -25.44 -3.93
C ALA A 191 -2.82 -26.10 -4.38
N GLY A 192 -2.37 -27.13 -3.65
CA GLY A 192 -1.18 -27.90 -4.05
C GLY A 192 -1.40 -28.67 -5.36
N GLY A 193 -2.58 -29.24 -5.56
CA GLY A 193 -2.98 -29.98 -6.75
C GLY A 193 -3.05 -29.11 -7.99
N ALA A 194 -3.69 -27.94 -7.91
CA ALA A 194 -3.83 -27.01 -9.03
C ALA A 194 -2.46 -26.48 -9.51
N LEU A 195 -1.49 -26.38 -8.60
CA LEU A 195 -0.13 -25.97 -8.91
C LEU A 195 0.63 -27.07 -9.68
N CYS A 196 0.58 -28.31 -9.18
CA CYS A 196 1.39 -29.44 -9.67
C CYS A 196 0.72 -30.28 -10.78
N PHE A 197 -0.61 -30.38 -10.77
CA PHE A 197 -1.46 -31.21 -11.63
C PHE A 197 -2.69 -30.43 -12.12
N PRO A 198 -2.51 -29.39 -12.96
CA PRO A 198 -3.62 -28.50 -13.34
C PRO A 198 -4.72 -29.19 -14.13
N LYS A 199 -4.39 -30.18 -14.97
CA LYS A 199 -5.38 -30.89 -15.81
C LYS A 199 -6.26 -31.83 -14.96
N GLU A 200 -5.61 -32.71 -14.20
CA GLU A 200 -6.29 -33.66 -13.31
C GLU A 200 -7.11 -32.93 -12.24
N THR A 201 -6.56 -31.88 -11.64
CA THR A 201 -7.27 -31.11 -10.61
C THR A 201 -8.48 -30.38 -11.19
N ASP A 202 -8.39 -29.82 -12.41
CA ASP A 202 -9.52 -29.15 -13.07
C ASP A 202 -10.65 -30.13 -13.41
N GLU A 203 -10.31 -31.32 -13.93
CA GLU A 203 -11.27 -32.38 -14.23
C GLU A 203 -12.00 -32.86 -12.96
N ILE A 204 -11.24 -33.17 -11.91
CA ILE A 204 -11.79 -33.61 -10.61
C ILE A 204 -12.64 -32.50 -9.99
N PHE A 205 -12.15 -31.26 -9.97
CA PHE A 205 -12.86 -30.12 -9.39
C PHE A 205 -14.18 -29.86 -10.13
N ARG A 206 -14.15 -29.88 -11.47
CA ARG A 206 -15.34 -29.65 -12.28
C ARG A 206 -16.38 -30.75 -12.10
N SER A 207 -15.95 -32.02 -12.02
CA SER A 207 -16.83 -33.15 -11.72
C SER A 207 -17.43 -33.02 -10.31
N ALA A 208 -16.60 -32.75 -9.31
CA ALA A 208 -17.03 -32.57 -7.93
C ALA A 208 -18.04 -31.41 -7.79
N MET A 209 -17.79 -30.26 -8.42
CA MET A 209 -18.70 -29.12 -8.40
C MET A 209 -20.02 -29.41 -9.11
N TYR A 210 -20.02 -30.18 -10.20
CA TYR A 210 -21.25 -30.61 -10.86
C TYR A 210 -22.10 -31.51 -9.95
N HIS A 211 -21.49 -32.53 -9.33
CA HIS A 211 -22.19 -33.42 -8.41
C HIS A 211 -22.65 -32.70 -7.15
N PHE A 212 -21.82 -31.80 -6.60
CA PHE A 212 -22.19 -30.97 -5.46
C PHE A 212 -23.36 -30.05 -5.79
N GLY A 213 -23.33 -29.39 -6.96
CA GLY A 213 -24.45 -28.57 -7.44
C GLY A 213 -25.73 -29.38 -7.60
N LYS A 214 -25.65 -30.59 -8.17
CA LYS A 214 -26.80 -31.50 -8.30
C LYS A 214 -27.34 -31.95 -6.94
N ALA A 215 -26.47 -32.27 -5.99
CA ALA A 215 -26.87 -32.65 -4.63
C ALA A 215 -27.50 -31.47 -3.88
N ALA A 216 -26.90 -30.28 -3.96
CA ALA A 216 -27.42 -29.06 -3.34
C ALA A 216 -28.78 -28.68 -3.91
N LEU A 217 -28.97 -28.77 -5.24
CA LEU A 217 -30.27 -28.59 -5.88
C LEU A 217 -31.27 -29.67 -5.46
N GLY A 218 -30.85 -30.93 -5.32
CA GLY A 218 -31.71 -32.00 -4.82
C GLY A 218 -32.22 -31.71 -3.40
N VAL A 219 -31.34 -31.26 -2.51
CA VAL A 219 -31.69 -30.85 -1.15
C VAL A 219 -32.60 -29.63 -1.16
N TYR A 220 -32.30 -28.63 -2.00
CA TYR A 220 -33.14 -27.44 -2.15
C TYR A 220 -34.54 -27.78 -2.66
N ASN A 221 -34.63 -28.64 -3.68
CA ASN A 221 -35.90 -29.11 -4.22
C ASN A 221 -36.71 -29.88 -3.15
N LEU A 222 -36.04 -30.65 -2.29
CA LEU A 222 -36.67 -31.37 -1.19
C LEU A 222 -37.17 -30.45 -0.07
N ILE A 223 -36.44 -29.38 0.26
CA ILE A 223 -36.81 -28.44 1.32
C ILE A 223 -37.87 -27.44 0.82
N CYS A 224 -37.74 -26.94 -0.40
CA CYS A 224 -38.54 -25.85 -0.95
C CYS A 224 -39.63 -26.32 -1.94
N SER A 225 -39.80 -27.63 -2.17
CA SER A 225 -40.79 -28.20 -3.08
C SER A 225 -40.79 -27.60 -4.51
N HIS A 226 -39.62 -27.15 -4.99
CA HIS A 226 -39.42 -26.67 -6.35
C HIS A 226 -38.82 -27.76 -7.25
N ASN A 227 -39.09 -27.71 -8.56
CA ASN A 227 -38.57 -28.66 -9.56
C ASN A 227 -37.50 -28.00 -10.44
N LEU A 228 -36.36 -27.64 -9.85
CA LEU A 228 -35.23 -27.11 -10.60
C LEU A 228 -34.27 -28.25 -10.97
N SER A 229 -34.13 -28.54 -12.27
CA SER A 229 -33.16 -29.51 -12.77
C SER A 229 -31.93 -28.81 -13.35
N LEU A 230 -30.74 -29.20 -12.91
CA LEU A 230 -29.51 -28.77 -13.56
C LEU A 230 -29.43 -29.41 -14.96
N ARG A 231 -29.13 -28.62 -16.00
CA ARG A 231 -28.89 -29.15 -17.34
C ARG A 231 -27.69 -30.10 -17.32
N ASP A 232 -27.82 -31.25 -18.01
CA ASP A 232 -26.72 -32.22 -18.06
C ASP A 232 -25.45 -31.59 -18.64
N ARG A 233 -24.31 -31.93 -18.04
CA ARG A 233 -22.99 -31.46 -18.49
C ARG A 233 -22.79 -32.00 -19.91
N LEU A 234 -22.63 -31.12 -20.89
CA LEU A 234 -22.13 -31.50 -22.21
C LEU A 234 -20.74 -32.12 -22.02
N PRO A 235 -20.50 -33.37 -22.44
CA PRO A 235 -19.20 -34.00 -22.32
C PRO A 235 -18.18 -33.18 -23.12
N CYS A 236 -17.02 -32.93 -22.52
CA CYS A 236 -15.91 -32.32 -23.25
C CYS A 236 -15.43 -33.30 -24.32
N GLU A 237 -14.83 -32.80 -25.40
CA GLU A 237 -14.36 -33.62 -26.53
C GLU A 237 -13.37 -34.72 -26.09
N ALA A 238 -12.60 -34.47 -25.03
CA ALA A 238 -11.69 -35.45 -24.42
C ALA A 238 -12.38 -36.54 -23.58
N ASP A 239 -13.63 -36.33 -23.15
CA ASP A 239 -14.41 -37.29 -22.36
C ASP A 239 -15.21 -38.26 -23.26
N GLN A 240 -15.21 -38.05 -24.59
CA GLN A 240 -15.93 -38.90 -25.52
C GLN A 240 -15.16 -40.23 -25.71
N PRO A 241 -15.80 -41.39 -25.51
CA PRO A 241 -15.15 -42.65 -25.81
C PRO A 241 -14.75 -42.67 -27.29
N ALA A 242 -13.52 -43.12 -27.58
CA ALA A 242 -13.03 -43.26 -28.94
C ALA A 242 -14.11 -43.94 -29.81
N PRO A 243 -14.42 -43.42 -31.01
CA PRO A 243 -15.45 -44.00 -31.86
C PRO A 243 -15.11 -45.48 -32.05
N LYS A 244 -16.04 -46.34 -31.62
CA LYS A 244 -15.86 -47.79 -31.76
C LYS A 244 -15.62 -48.06 -33.24
N GLU A 245 -14.41 -48.51 -33.57
CA GLU A 245 -14.07 -49.03 -34.90
C GLU A 245 -15.17 -50.03 -35.27
N LEU A 246 -16.05 -49.63 -36.20
CA LEU A 246 -17.07 -50.51 -36.76
C LEU A 246 -16.31 -51.65 -37.41
N LYS A 247 -16.28 -52.82 -36.74
CA LYS A 247 -15.76 -54.05 -37.32
C LYS A 247 -16.40 -54.21 -38.68
N LYS A 248 -15.61 -53.99 -39.74
CA LYS A 248 -16.02 -54.25 -41.12
C LYS A 248 -16.55 -55.67 -41.15
N LEU A 249 -17.86 -55.79 -41.30
CA LEU A 249 -18.52 -57.07 -41.45
C LEU A 249 -18.13 -57.60 -42.83
N ASN A 250 -17.01 -58.32 -42.90
CA ASN A 250 -16.68 -59.12 -44.05
C ASN A 250 -17.74 -60.20 -44.18
N LYS A 251 -18.73 -59.98 -45.03
CA LYS A 251 -19.51 -61.06 -45.63
C LYS A 251 -18.99 -61.26 -47.05
N CYS A 252 -18.09 -62.22 -47.19
CA CYS A 252 -17.82 -62.88 -48.45
C CYS A 252 -19.04 -63.72 -48.87
N THR A 253 -19.37 -63.59 -50.16
CA THR A 253 -19.85 -64.60 -51.13
C THR A 253 -21.01 -65.53 -50.79
N LYS A 254 -22.03 -65.48 -51.67
CA LYS A 254 -22.33 -66.59 -52.57
C LYS A 254 -22.60 -66.05 -53.96
#